data_AF-A0A410M877-F1
#
_entry.id   AF-A0A410M877-F1
#
_cell.length_a   1.000
_cell.length_b   1.000
_cell.length_c   1.000
_cell.angle_alpha   90.00
_cell.angle_beta   90.00
_cell.angle_gamma   90.00
#
_symmetry.space_group_name_H-M   'P 1'
#
loop_
_entity.id
_entity.type
_entity.pdbx_description
1 polymer ?
#
loop_
_entity_poly.entity_id
_entity_poly.type
_entity_poly.pdbx_seq_one_letter_code
_entity_poly.pdbx_strand_id
1 'polypeptide(L)'
;MKKLYVFVYGSLCKHQKNHDLLNEAVLYAEQAWTAGSLYTGSSYYPLLIKDDTSITYGELYELNENTLEHLDFLEGHTSKEPLFKRESALVGTEKGDVEAFVYYWPHATEGTHVPFNDWKVHQMTADPFIYYFAYGSCMDHVRFTEHKVDHLFTELKGKGELEHYRLGFSHHLSDGGRADIIEDTGHSVEGVVYEISENALEYLYQREGVNTGGYRPTVVDLILNDDTLVQALSFTVLDKKDDLTPPLHYASEIHRGGSKYLSPHYMTGIEQRFLNDLPVRDFYDYLQKRSRKKMIQTMWSKFTARDFSTQQYVNFTHRSSADEAIIIVHGITAELDHQREFASSCTRNADVFLPILRGYVQNRGDIGYIGQFDDDLFDFIHFIEAKGYEKITLIGHSMGCANILRLIRKNPLLADEYIFVAPFFHPRLPVYHEDATEQPEPRTDVDYTVYDKKVFFLMILHKMNIHRFNQHTVAEIPDEFHHSGRLHLSFRLLVSRFLEHIPSTIFEGIENRISIYVGEKDEIIQHEQLRDWVKEKWGHEVQFIKGTDHNHILHHPDLHEAIS
;
A
#
# COMPACT_ATOMS: atom_id res chain seq x y z
N MET A 1 -2.84 -40.08 29.48
CA MET A 1 -4.24 -39.74 29.82
C MET A 1 -5.04 -39.72 28.53
N LYS A 2 -6.30 -40.16 28.55
CA LYS A 2 -7.18 -40.08 27.39
C LYS A 2 -7.49 -38.60 27.14
N LYS A 3 -7.24 -38.10 25.93
CA LYS A 3 -7.60 -36.73 25.56
C LYS A 3 -9.13 -36.62 25.50
N LEU A 4 -9.69 -35.55 26.05
CA LEU A 4 -11.12 -35.28 26.01
C LEU A 4 -11.35 -34.09 25.09
N TYR A 5 -12.30 -34.24 24.17
CA TYR A 5 -12.67 -33.20 23.22
C TYR A 5 -14.12 -32.79 23.46
N VAL A 6 -14.41 -31.49 23.30
CA VAL A 6 -15.77 -30.96 23.28
C VAL A 6 -15.95 -30.07 22.07
N PHE A 7 -17.04 -30.29 21.34
CA PHE A 7 -17.45 -29.41 20.25
C PHE A 7 -18.47 -28.40 20.77
N VAL A 8 -18.19 -27.13 20.51
CA VAL A 8 -18.99 -25.99 20.94
C VAL A 8 -19.47 -25.20 19.72
N TYR A 9 -20.72 -24.78 19.74
CA TYR A 9 -21.42 -24.22 18.57
C TYR A 9 -22.25 -22.97 18.92
N GLY A 10 -22.04 -22.41 20.12
CA GLY A 10 -22.93 -21.40 20.71
C GLY A 10 -22.23 -20.56 21.76
N SER A 11 -22.82 -20.44 22.95
CA SER A 11 -22.33 -19.53 24.01
C SER A 11 -20.91 -19.80 24.51
N LEU A 12 -20.36 -20.97 24.21
CA LEU A 12 -19.02 -21.42 24.59
C LEU A 12 -17.95 -21.15 23.51
N CYS A 13 -18.33 -20.79 22.28
CA CYS A 13 -17.38 -20.45 21.22
C CYS A 13 -16.54 -19.21 21.59
N LYS A 14 -15.40 -19.03 20.93
CA LYS A 14 -14.53 -17.87 21.13
C LYS A 14 -15.31 -16.55 21.01
N HIS A 15 -15.01 -15.62 21.91
CA HIS A 15 -15.68 -14.31 22.07
C HIS A 15 -17.17 -14.37 22.45
N GLN A 16 -17.69 -15.53 22.85
CA GLN A 16 -19.06 -15.68 23.31
C GLN A 16 -19.16 -15.63 24.84
N LYS A 17 -20.39 -15.41 25.32
CA LYS A 17 -20.68 -15.06 26.72
C LYS A 17 -20.13 -16.02 27.78
N ASN A 18 -20.04 -17.31 27.47
CA ASN A 18 -19.59 -18.35 28.40
C ASN A 18 -18.19 -18.89 28.04
N HIS A 19 -17.49 -18.27 27.09
CA HIS A 19 -16.18 -18.74 26.62
C HIS A 19 -15.13 -18.83 27.72
N ASP A 20 -15.24 -18.01 28.77
CA ASP A 20 -14.29 -17.99 29.89
C ASP A 20 -14.11 -19.36 30.58
N LEU A 21 -15.10 -20.27 30.46
CA LEU A 21 -15.00 -21.63 30.96
C LEU A 21 -13.99 -22.50 30.19
N LEU A 22 -13.61 -22.09 28.99
CA LEU A 22 -12.65 -22.77 28.12
C LEU A 22 -11.25 -22.11 28.12
N ASN A 23 -10.99 -21.12 28.99
CA ASN A 23 -9.70 -20.42 29.03
C ASN A 23 -8.50 -21.34 29.30
N GLU A 24 -8.71 -22.46 29.99
CA GLU A 24 -7.68 -23.49 30.24
C GLU A 24 -7.68 -24.61 29.19
N ALA A 25 -8.63 -24.61 28.26
CA ALA A 25 -8.73 -25.58 27.19
C ALA A 25 -7.86 -25.19 25.99
N VAL A 26 -7.38 -26.17 25.25
CA VAL A 26 -6.60 -25.94 24.03
C VAL A 26 -7.55 -25.95 22.84
N LEU A 27 -7.62 -24.85 22.09
CA LEU A 27 -8.33 -24.81 20.81
C LEU A 27 -7.66 -25.80 19.84
N TYR A 28 -8.37 -26.85 19.48
CA TYR A 28 -7.88 -27.90 18.58
C TYR A 28 -8.17 -27.57 17.12
N ALA A 29 -9.37 -27.07 16.84
CA ALA A 29 -9.80 -26.58 15.54
C ALA A 29 -10.84 -25.45 15.74
N GLU A 30 -10.65 -24.32 15.07
CA GLU A 30 -11.58 -23.20 15.03
C GLU A 30 -12.72 -23.44 14.03
N GLN A 31 -12.45 -24.21 12.97
CA GLN A 31 -13.39 -24.66 11.95
C GLN A 31 -13.67 -26.15 12.15
N ALA A 32 -14.68 -26.45 12.97
CA ALA A 32 -15.16 -27.80 13.22
C ALA A 32 -16.65 -27.93 12.87
N TRP A 33 -17.11 -29.16 12.66
CA TRP A 33 -18.52 -29.41 12.34
C TRP A 33 -19.02 -30.78 12.81
N THR A 34 -20.33 -30.86 13.06
CA THR A 34 -21.00 -32.12 13.42
C THR A 34 -22.40 -32.19 12.82
N ALA A 35 -22.95 -33.39 12.73
CA ALA A 35 -24.33 -33.59 12.26
C ALA A 35 -25.33 -32.99 13.26
N GLY A 36 -26.23 -32.17 12.74
CA GLY A 36 -27.31 -31.54 13.49
C GLY A 36 -27.81 -30.25 12.87
N SER A 37 -29.02 -29.89 13.27
CA SER A 37 -29.69 -28.64 12.90
C SER A 37 -29.71 -27.70 14.10
N LEU A 38 -29.36 -26.44 13.86
CA LEU A 38 -29.22 -25.41 14.89
C LEU A 38 -30.43 -24.48 14.89
N TYR A 39 -31.02 -24.26 16.06
CA TYR A 39 -32.21 -23.42 16.24
C TYR A 39 -31.96 -22.32 17.28
N THR A 40 -32.67 -21.20 17.16
CA THR A 40 -32.65 -20.13 18.16
C THR A 40 -33.37 -20.60 19.43
N GLY A 41 -32.76 -20.45 20.60
CA GLY A 41 -33.44 -20.68 21.88
C GLY A 41 -34.25 -19.46 22.35
N SER A 42 -35.04 -19.63 23.41
CA SER A 42 -35.69 -18.51 24.12
C SER A 42 -34.71 -17.67 24.97
N SER A 43 -33.40 -17.92 24.81
CA SER A 43 -32.31 -17.34 25.59
C SER A 43 -31.16 -16.93 24.66
N TYR A 44 -29.99 -16.63 25.23
CA TYR A 44 -28.80 -16.18 24.49
C TYR A 44 -27.96 -17.31 23.88
N TYR A 45 -28.44 -18.56 23.90
CA TYR A 45 -27.72 -19.72 23.39
C TYR A 45 -28.56 -20.48 22.36
N PRO A 46 -27.91 -21.09 21.35
CA PRO A 46 -28.60 -21.89 20.34
C PRO A 46 -28.93 -23.30 20.86
N LEU A 47 -29.87 -23.95 20.18
CA LEU A 47 -30.35 -25.31 20.46
C LEU A 47 -29.92 -26.23 19.32
N LEU A 48 -28.96 -27.13 19.58
CA LEU A 48 -28.55 -28.14 18.59
C LEU A 48 -29.42 -29.39 18.70
N ILE A 49 -30.10 -29.74 17.61
CA ILE A 49 -30.94 -30.92 17.51
C ILE A 49 -30.27 -31.92 16.58
N LYS A 50 -30.31 -33.20 16.97
CA LYS A 50 -29.80 -34.30 16.14
C LYS A 50 -30.55 -34.37 14.82
N ASP A 51 -29.80 -34.30 13.74
CA ASP A 51 -30.29 -34.34 12.37
C ASP A 51 -29.12 -34.80 11.47
N ASP A 52 -29.25 -35.98 10.88
CA ASP A 52 -28.23 -36.57 10.03
C ASP A 52 -28.19 -35.94 8.62
N THR A 53 -29.10 -35.01 8.32
CA THR A 53 -29.21 -34.34 7.01
C THR A 53 -28.59 -32.94 6.99
N SER A 54 -28.26 -32.39 8.16
CA SER A 54 -27.74 -31.04 8.32
C SER A 54 -26.42 -31.05 9.06
N ILE A 55 -25.58 -30.04 8.80
CA ILE A 55 -24.29 -29.85 9.44
C ILE A 55 -24.32 -28.56 10.23
N THR A 56 -23.88 -28.62 11.50
CA THR A 56 -23.67 -27.46 12.37
C THR A 56 -22.19 -27.18 12.52
N TYR A 57 -21.83 -25.89 12.45
CA TYR A 57 -20.46 -25.40 12.55
C TYR A 57 -20.17 -24.83 13.94
N GLY A 58 -18.91 -24.96 14.34
CA GLY A 58 -18.44 -24.55 15.65
C GLY A 58 -16.95 -24.78 15.79
N GLU A 59 -16.49 -24.91 17.03
CA GLU A 59 -15.09 -25.02 17.41
C GLU A 59 -14.90 -26.30 18.22
N LEU A 60 -13.69 -26.88 18.15
CA LEU A 60 -13.32 -28.09 18.87
C LEU A 60 -12.20 -27.78 19.87
N TYR A 61 -12.42 -28.14 21.14
CA TYR A 61 -11.48 -27.89 22.23
C TYR A 61 -11.01 -29.20 22.85
N GLU A 62 -9.70 -29.30 23.16
CA GLU A 62 -9.12 -30.31 24.03
C GLU A 62 -9.17 -29.82 25.48
N LEU A 63 -9.76 -30.59 26.40
CA LEU A 63 -9.95 -30.19 27.79
C LEU A 63 -9.63 -31.29 28.79
N ASN A 64 -9.61 -30.92 30.07
CA ASN A 64 -9.44 -31.84 31.20
C ASN A 64 -10.80 -32.18 31.85
N GLU A 65 -10.83 -33.23 32.69
CA GLU A 65 -12.08 -33.70 33.34
C GLU A 65 -12.76 -32.61 34.18
N ASN A 66 -12.00 -31.75 34.85
CA ASN A 66 -12.54 -30.66 35.69
C ASN A 66 -13.28 -29.60 34.85
N THR A 67 -12.72 -29.20 33.70
CA THR A 67 -13.41 -28.31 32.76
C THR A 67 -14.70 -28.94 32.28
N LEU A 68 -14.68 -30.24 31.95
CA LEU A 68 -15.85 -30.97 31.49
C LEU A 68 -16.98 -31.01 32.54
N GLU A 69 -16.64 -31.19 33.82
CA GLU A 69 -17.61 -31.14 34.92
C GLU A 69 -18.27 -29.75 35.06
N HIS A 70 -17.50 -28.68 34.86
CA HIS A 70 -18.05 -27.32 34.85
C HIS A 70 -19.02 -27.09 33.67
N LEU A 71 -18.70 -27.62 32.48
CA LEU A 71 -19.60 -27.56 31.33
C LEU A 71 -20.88 -28.37 31.60
N ASP A 72 -20.77 -29.58 32.16
CA ASP A 72 -21.93 -30.38 32.54
C ASP A 72 -22.86 -29.67 33.53
N PHE A 73 -22.28 -28.90 34.45
CA PHE A 73 -23.03 -28.09 35.40
C PHE A 73 -23.75 -26.92 34.70
N LEU A 74 -23.06 -26.18 33.84
CA LEU A 74 -23.65 -25.08 33.06
C LEU A 74 -24.83 -25.58 32.21
N GLU A 75 -24.62 -26.68 31.51
CA GLU A 75 -25.57 -27.24 30.54
C GLU A 75 -26.67 -28.09 31.20
N GLY A 76 -26.67 -28.16 32.54
CA GLY A 76 -27.66 -28.91 33.32
C GLY A 76 -27.67 -30.41 33.05
N HIS A 77 -26.60 -30.97 32.48
CA HIS A 77 -26.52 -32.34 31.98
C HIS A 77 -26.73 -33.39 33.08
N THR A 78 -26.28 -33.10 34.30
CA THR A 78 -26.34 -34.03 35.45
C THR A 78 -27.69 -34.01 36.19
N SER A 79 -28.63 -33.16 35.77
CA SER A 79 -29.95 -33.06 36.40
C SER A 79 -30.92 -34.16 35.93
N LYS A 80 -32.02 -34.38 36.67
CA LYS A 80 -33.05 -35.37 36.30
C LYS A 80 -33.75 -35.05 34.99
N GLU A 81 -33.88 -33.75 34.69
CA GLU A 81 -34.48 -33.21 33.47
C GLU A 81 -33.43 -32.28 32.84
N PRO A 82 -32.47 -32.82 32.08
CA PRO A 82 -31.33 -32.06 31.60
C PRO A 82 -31.76 -30.96 30.64
N LEU A 83 -31.14 -29.78 30.77
CA LEU A 83 -31.31 -28.69 29.82
C LEU A 83 -30.69 -29.11 28.48
N PHE A 84 -29.45 -29.57 28.51
CA PHE A 84 -28.81 -30.25 27.38
C PHE A 84 -28.29 -31.63 27.77
N LYS A 85 -28.34 -32.55 26.81
CA LYS A 85 -27.81 -33.90 26.95
C LYS A 85 -26.47 -34.01 26.24
N ARG A 86 -25.40 -34.22 27.01
CA ARG A 86 -24.09 -34.53 26.44
C ARG A 86 -24.07 -35.93 25.88
N GLU A 87 -23.59 -36.07 24.64
CA GLU A 87 -23.37 -37.34 23.97
C GLU A 87 -22.03 -37.33 23.23
N SER A 88 -21.50 -38.53 22.93
CA SER A 88 -20.34 -38.67 22.05
C SER A 88 -20.81 -38.60 20.60
N ALA A 89 -20.16 -37.79 19.77
CA ALA A 89 -20.41 -37.70 18.34
C ALA A 89 -19.11 -37.55 17.56
N LEU A 90 -19.17 -37.87 16.27
CA LEU A 90 -18.07 -37.62 15.36
C LEU A 90 -18.09 -36.14 14.97
N VAL A 91 -16.95 -35.47 15.11
CA VAL A 91 -16.76 -34.06 14.76
C VAL A 91 -15.69 -33.97 13.69
N GLY A 92 -16.06 -33.45 12.53
CA GLY A 92 -15.14 -33.22 11.43
C GLY A 92 -14.30 -31.97 11.65
N THR A 93 -13.05 -32.04 11.24
CA THR A 93 -12.11 -30.91 11.20
C THR A 93 -11.22 -31.06 9.97
N GLU A 94 -10.47 -30.01 9.62
CA GLU A 94 -9.42 -30.09 8.59
C GLU A 94 -8.34 -31.14 8.87
N LYS A 95 -8.17 -31.50 10.15
CA LYS A 95 -7.17 -32.49 10.62
C LYS A 95 -7.73 -33.92 10.62
N GLY A 96 -9.00 -34.09 10.23
CA GLY A 96 -9.74 -35.35 10.25
C GLY A 96 -10.80 -35.39 11.35
N ASP A 97 -11.53 -36.50 11.37
CA ASP A 97 -12.64 -36.70 12.29
C ASP A 97 -12.15 -37.07 13.70
N VAL A 98 -12.75 -36.44 14.71
CA VAL A 98 -12.45 -36.63 16.13
C VAL A 98 -13.72 -37.02 16.87
N GLU A 99 -13.64 -38.04 17.72
CA GLU A 99 -14.72 -38.34 18.66
C GLU A 99 -14.71 -37.31 19.80
N ALA A 100 -15.80 -36.57 19.94
CA ALA A 100 -15.92 -35.49 20.92
C ALA A 100 -17.28 -35.46 21.59
N PHE A 101 -17.34 -34.82 22.76
CA PHE A 101 -18.59 -34.55 23.45
C PHE A 101 -19.33 -33.39 22.80
N VAL A 102 -20.63 -33.56 22.62
CA VAL A 102 -21.55 -32.56 22.09
C VAL A 102 -22.77 -32.48 23.01
N TYR A 103 -23.16 -31.26 23.38
CA TYR A 103 -24.39 -31.02 24.11
C TYR A 103 -25.54 -30.89 23.11
N TYR A 104 -26.55 -31.74 23.19
CA TYR A 104 -27.74 -31.68 22.33
C TYR A 104 -28.96 -31.23 23.12
N TRP A 105 -29.82 -30.43 22.50
CA TRP A 105 -31.13 -30.10 23.02
C TRP A 105 -32.05 -31.33 22.92
N PRO A 106 -32.50 -31.91 24.05
CA PRO A 106 -33.23 -33.18 24.03
C PRO A 106 -34.75 -32.99 23.85
N HIS A 107 -35.23 -31.75 23.82
CA HIS A 107 -36.66 -31.42 23.78
C HIS A 107 -37.09 -30.96 22.38
N ALA A 108 -38.40 -30.83 22.17
CA ALA A 108 -38.91 -30.16 20.97
C ALA A 108 -38.46 -28.68 20.95
N THR A 109 -38.27 -28.11 19.75
CA THR A 109 -37.95 -26.69 19.59
C THR A 109 -39.12 -25.95 18.94
N GLU A 110 -39.38 -24.74 19.42
CA GLU A 110 -40.25 -23.74 18.78
C GLU A 110 -39.43 -22.60 18.15
N GLY A 111 -38.10 -22.69 18.23
CA GLY A 111 -37.16 -21.72 17.68
C GLY A 111 -37.14 -21.72 16.15
N THR A 112 -36.66 -20.61 15.57
CA THR A 112 -36.37 -20.54 14.14
C THR A 112 -35.01 -21.16 13.84
N HIS A 113 -34.84 -21.68 12.63
CA HIS A 113 -33.57 -22.21 12.17
C HIS A 113 -32.49 -21.11 12.17
N VAL A 114 -31.31 -21.40 12.70
CA VAL A 114 -30.16 -20.48 12.67
C VAL A 114 -29.59 -20.48 11.25
N PRO A 115 -29.44 -19.30 10.59
CA PRO A 115 -28.86 -19.23 9.26
C PRO A 115 -27.50 -19.94 9.18
N PHE A 116 -27.32 -20.75 8.13
CA PHE A 116 -26.09 -21.51 7.86
C PHE A 116 -25.64 -22.49 8.96
N ASN A 117 -26.49 -22.75 9.98
CA ASN A 117 -26.15 -23.52 11.18
C ASN A 117 -24.84 -23.05 11.87
N ASP A 118 -24.59 -21.75 11.88
CA ASP A 118 -23.43 -21.14 12.53
C ASP A 118 -23.89 -19.97 13.41
N TRP A 119 -23.72 -20.14 14.73
CA TRP A 119 -24.19 -19.15 15.70
C TRP A 119 -23.41 -17.83 15.64
N LYS A 120 -22.09 -17.89 15.40
CA LYS A 120 -21.26 -16.68 15.32
C LYS A 120 -21.65 -15.85 14.11
N VAL A 121 -21.88 -16.51 12.97
CA VAL A 121 -22.37 -15.84 11.75
C VAL A 121 -23.76 -15.24 12.00
N HIS A 122 -24.68 -15.97 12.63
CA HIS A 122 -26.01 -15.46 12.93
C HIS A 122 -25.99 -14.19 13.79
N GLN A 123 -25.14 -14.13 14.82
CA GLN A 123 -25.01 -12.95 15.65
C GLN A 123 -24.34 -11.79 14.91
N MET A 124 -23.22 -12.05 14.22
CA MET A 124 -22.48 -11.00 13.53
C MET A 124 -23.32 -10.35 12.44
N THR A 125 -24.08 -11.14 11.68
CA THR A 125 -24.93 -10.64 10.59
C THR A 125 -26.21 -9.95 11.06
N ALA A 126 -26.46 -9.90 12.38
CA ALA A 126 -27.52 -9.07 12.95
C ALA A 126 -27.09 -7.60 13.11
N ASP A 127 -25.78 -7.30 13.08
CA ASP A 127 -25.27 -5.94 13.12
C ASP A 127 -25.42 -5.25 11.74
N PRO A 128 -25.80 -3.95 11.70
CA PRO A 128 -26.03 -3.24 10.45
C PRO A 128 -24.75 -2.97 9.64
N PHE A 129 -23.60 -2.99 10.31
CA PHE A 129 -22.28 -2.83 9.72
C PHE A 129 -21.34 -3.88 10.31
N ILE A 130 -20.66 -4.61 9.43
CA ILE A 130 -19.74 -5.68 9.80
C ILE A 130 -18.42 -5.50 9.08
N TYR A 131 -17.34 -6.02 9.66
CA TYR A 131 -16.10 -6.18 8.92
C TYR A 131 -16.17 -7.41 8.01
N TYR A 132 -15.71 -7.25 6.78
CA TYR A 132 -15.56 -8.31 5.79
C TYR A 132 -14.10 -8.45 5.38
N PHE A 133 -13.60 -9.67 5.49
CA PHE A 133 -12.23 -10.04 5.14
C PHE A 133 -12.16 -10.73 3.78
N ALA A 134 -11.58 -10.03 2.81
CA ALA A 134 -11.31 -10.55 1.49
C ALA A 134 -9.85 -11.01 1.38
N TYR A 135 -9.62 -12.29 1.10
CA TYR A 135 -8.27 -12.86 0.89
C TYR A 135 -8.06 -13.38 -0.54
N GLY A 136 -9.06 -13.23 -1.41
CA GLY A 136 -9.06 -13.71 -2.81
C GLY A 136 -9.42 -12.62 -3.81
N SER A 137 -10.19 -12.96 -4.84
CA SER A 137 -10.58 -11.99 -5.89
C SER A 137 -11.38 -10.77 -5.39
N CYS A 138 -12.01 -10.85 -4.22
CA CYS A 138 -12.74 -9.75 -3.62
C CYS A 138 -11.83 -8.62 -3.10
N MET A 139 -10.51 -8.80 -3.11
CA MET A 139 -9.53 -7.72 -2.88
C MET A 139 -9.42 -6.75 -4.08
N ASP A 140 -9.92 -7.13 -5.26
CA ASP A 140 -9.84 -6.32 -6.48
C ASP A 140 -11.21 -5.74 -6.86
N HIS A 141 -11.22 -4.48 -7.30
CA HIS A 141 -12.45 -3.75 -7.58
C HIS A 141 -13.02 -3.98 -8.98
N VAL A 142 -12.27 -4.62 -9.90
CA VAL A 142 -12.70 -4.80 -11.30
C VAL A 142 -14.10 -5.43 -11.39
N ARG A 143 -14.31 -6.55 -10.67
CA ARG A 143 -15.61 -7.23 -10.66
C ARG A 143 -16.69 -6.45 -9.92
N PHE A 144 -16.33 -5.69 -8.88
CA PHE A 144 -17.31 -4.84 -8.20
C PHE A 144 -17.82 -3.74 -9.15
N THR A 145 -16.93 -3.12 -9.92
CA THR A 145 -17.30 -2.11 -10.93
C THR A 145 -18.11 -2.73 -12.09
N GLU A 146 -17.71 -3.91 -12.59
CA GLU A 146 -18.47 -4.61 -13.64
C GLU A 146 -19.90 -4.95 -13.21
N HIS A 147 -20.07 -5.38 -11.97
CA HIS A 147 -21.37 -5.66 -11.37
C HIS A 147 -22.08 -4.40 -10.83
N LYS A 148 -21.44 -3.22 -10.90
CA LYS A 148 -21.94 -1.92 -10.42
C LYS A 148 -22.25 -1.89 -8.93
N VAL A 149 -21.47 -2.60 -8.14
CA VAL A 149 -21.56 -2.69 -6.67
C VAL A 149 -20.34 -2.11 -5.96
N ASP A 150 -19.42 -1.48 -6.68
CA ASP A 150 -18.21 -0.86 -6.13
C ASP A 150 -18.52 0.19 -5.05
N HIS A 151 -19.64 0.90 -5.18
CA HIS A 151 -20.15 1.82 -4.15
C HIS A 151 -20.50 1.15 -2.80
N LEU A 152 -20.64 -0.18 -2.76
CA LEU A 152 -20.88 -0.94 -1.52
C LEU A 152 -19.60 -1.32 -0.77
N PHE A 153 -18.42 -1.09 -1.38
CA PHE A 153 -17.11 -1.49 -0.87
C PHE A 153 -16.15 -0.29 -0.75
N THR A 154 -16.68 0.89 -0.38
CA THR A 154 -15.90 2.13 -0.27
C THR A 154 -15.19 2.30 1.07
N GLU A 155 -15.76 1.75 2.14
CA GLU A 155 -15.22 1.88 3.51
C GLU A 155 -14.11 0.86 3.76
N LEU A 156 -12.93 1.16 3.21
CA LEU A 156 -11.72 0.35 3.34
C LEU A 156 -11.06 0.58 4.71
N LYS A 157 -10.82 -0.50 5.47
CA LYS A 157 -10.06 -0.46 6.73
C LYS A 157 -8.58 -0.84 6.56
N GLY A 158 -8.20 -1.32 5.37
CA GLY A 158 -6.82 -1.60 4.99
C GLY A 158 -6.50 -3.09 4.98
N LYS A 159 -5.28 -3.45 5.39
CA LYS A 159 -4.81 -4.84 5.47
C LYS A 159 -5.23 -5.44 6.81
N GLY A 160 -5.74 -6.67 6.78
CA GLY A 160 -5.93 -7.52 7.93
C GLY A 160 -5.07 -8.78 7.81
N GLU A 161 -4.55 -9.26 8.93
CA GLU A 161 -3.80 -10.50 9.04
C GLU A 161 -4.61 -11.54 9.83
N LEU A 162 -4.83 -12.70 9.20
CA LEU A 162 -5.47 -13.87 9.78
C LEU A 162 -4.40 -14.88 10.17
N GLU A 163 -4.11 -14.99 11.45
CA GLU A 163 -3.12 -15.93 11.99
C GLU A 163 -3.65 -17.37 12.05
N HIS A 164 -2.74 -18.33 11.91
CA HIS A 164 -3.02 -19.78 11.97
C HIS A 164 -3.85 -20.32 10.80
N TYR A 165 -3.83 -19.61 9.68
CA TYR A 165 -4.39 -20.05 8.42
C TYR A 165 -3.34 -19.91 7.32
N ARG A 166 -3.47 -20.74 6.28
CA ARG A 166 -2.80 -20.55 5.00
C ARG A 166 -3.85 -20.28 3.91
N LEU A 167 -3.41 -19.56 2.88
CA LEU A 167 -4.19 -19.44 1.65
C LEU A 167 -4.20 -20.81 0.95
N GLY A 168 -5.36 -21.29 0.52
CA GLY A 168 -5.55 -22.50 -0.29
C GLY A 168 -6.20 -22.17 -1.63
N PHE A 169 -6.22 -23.14 -2.55
CA PHE A 169 -6.99 -23.09 -3.80
C PHE A 169 -7.86 -24.35 -3.94
N SER A 170 -8.65 -24.61 -2.90
CA SER A 170 -9.35 -25.88 -2.66
C SER A 170 -10.73 -25.96 -3.33
N HIS A 171 -11.30 -24.84 -3.80
CA HIS A 171 -12.59 -24.84 -4.49
C HIS A 171 -12.39 -25.01 -6.00
N HIS A 172 -12.73 -26.18 -6.52
CA HIS A 172 -12.51 -26.51 -7.93
C HIS A 172 -13.70 -26.08 -8.79
N LEU A 173 -13.43 -25.18 -9.73
CA LEU A 173 -14.33 -24.89 -10.84
C LEU A 173 -13.78 -25.48 -12.14
N SER A 174 -14.58 -25.45 -13.20
CA SER A 174 -14.22 -26.04 -14.51
C SER A 174 -12.93 -25.46 -15.13
N ASP A 175 -12.50 -24.28 -14.71
CA ASP A 175 -11.34 -23.55 -15.23
C ASP A 175 -10.16 -23.46 -14.25
N GLY A 176 -10.26 -24.04 -13.05
CA GLY A 176 -9.19 -24.06 -12.05
C GLY A 176 -9.66 -23.83 -10.62
N GLY A 177 -8.71 -23.74 -9.69
CA GLY A 177 -8.98 -23.51 -8.27
C GLY A 177 -9.43 -22.08 -7.95
N ARG A 178 -10.16 -21.91 -6.85
CA ARG A 178 -10.51 -20.63 -6.24
C ARG A 178 -10.01 -20.60 -4.80
N ALA A 179 -9.69 -19.39 -4.34
CA ALA A 179 -9.03 -19.17 -3.05
C ALA A 179 -9.86 -19.69 -1.87
N ASP A 180 -9.18 -20.15 -0.84
CA ASP A 180 -9.77 -20.60 0.43
C ASP A 180 -8.84 -20.21 1.59
N ILE A 181 -9.37 -20.22 2.81
CA ILE A 181 -8.58 -20.19 4.04
C ILE A 181 -8.62 -21.59 4.68
N ILE A 182 -7.46 -22.14 4.95
CA ILE A 182 -7.29 -23.49 5.52
C ILE A 182 -6.49 -23.36 6.80
N GLU A 183 -6.98 -23.95 7.90
CA GLU A 183 -6.27 -23.93 9.18
C GLU A 183 -4.87 -24.55 9.03
N ASP A 184 -3.86 -23.78 9.42
CA ASP A 184 -2.47 -24.20 9.40
C ASP A 184 -1.67 -23.42 10.44
N THR A 185 -1.31 -24.11 11.53
CA THR A 185 -0.59 -23.50 12.65
C THR A 185 0.82 -23.08 12.21
N GLY A 186 1.11 -21.78 12.31
CA GLY A 186 2.41 -21.20 11.97
C GLY A 186 2.43 -20.44 10.64
N HIS A 187 1.31 -20.42 9.92
CA HIS A 187 1.10 -19.58 8.75
C HIS A 187 0.10 -18.45 9.06
N SER A 188 0.12 -17.42 8.23
CA SER A 188 -0.89 -16.37 8.24
C SER A 188 -1.36 -16.05 6.82
N VAL A 189 -2.56 -15.47 6.73
CA VAL A 189 -3.14 -14.95 5.49
C VAL A 189 -3.34 -13.46 5.64
N GLU A 190 -2.70 -12.68 4.76
CA GLU A 190 -3.03 -11.28 4.62
C GLU A 190 -4.19 -11.10 3.62
N GLY A 191 -5.07 -10.17 3.92
CA GLY A 191 -6.21 -9.81 3.07
C GLY A 191 -6.64 -8.36 3.27
N VAL A 192 -7.67 -7.96 2.54
CA VAL A 192 -8.25 -6.62 2.59
C VAL A 192 -9.49 -6.63 3.47
N VAL A 193 -9.57 -5.68 4.39
CA VAL A 193 -10.71 -5.52 5.31
C VAL A 193 -11.58 -4.35 4.87
N TYR A 194 -12.86 -4.64 4.69
CA TYR A 194 -13.91 -3.66 4.38
C TYR A 194 -14.88 -3.58 5.54
N GLU A 195 -15.46 -2.41 5.81
CA GLU A 195 -16.70 -2.29 6.57
C GLU A 195 -17.86 -2.28 5.58
N ILE A 196 -18.80 -3.20 5.76
CA ILE A 196 -19.86 -3.46 4.78
C ILE A 196 -21.24 -3.43 5.43
N SER A 197 -22.24 -3.07 4.62
CA SER A 197 -23.66 -3.07 5.00
C SER A 197 -24.36 -4.38 4.60
N GLU A 198 -25.61 -4.55 5.04
CA GLU A 198 -26.47 -5.68 4.65
C GLU A 198 -26.57 -5.86 3.12
N ASN A 199 -26.71 -4.78 2.35
CA ASN A 199 -26.77 -4.85 0.88
C ASN A 199 -25.50 -5.44 0.25
N ALA A 200 -24.33 -5.11 0.82
CA ALA A 200 -23.06 -5.66 0.36
C ALA A 200 -22.96 -7.14 0.73
N LEU A 201 -23.45 -7.52 1.91
CA LEU A 201 -23.49 -8.90 2.37
C LEU A 201 -24.37 -9.79 1.47
N GLU A 202 -25.56 -9.32 1.07
CA GLU A 202 -26.43 -10.05 0.14
C GLU A 202 -25.71 -10.32 -1.20
N TYR A 203 -24.99 -9.33 -1.72
CA TYR A 203 -24.18 -9.49 -2.92
C TYR A 203 -23.08 -10.54 -2.73
N LEU A 204 -22.37 -10.53 -1.58
CA LEU A 204 -21.31 -11.50 -1.29
C LEU A 204 -21.88 -12.92 -1.21
N TYR A 205 -23.03 -13.14 -0.59
CA TYR A 205 -23.66 -14.47 -0.54
C TYR A 205 -23.98 -15.05 -1.93
N GLN A 206 -24.42 -14.19 -2.85
CA GLN A 206 -24.63 -14.58 -4.24
C GLN A 206 -23.30 -14.87 -4.96
N ARG A 207 -22.30 -14.00 -4.78
CA ARG A 207 -20.99 -14.12 -5.43
C ARG A 207 -20.22 -15.36 -5.00
N GLU A 208 -20.23 -15.66 -3.70
CA GLU A 208 -19.52 -16.81 -3.11
C GLU A 208 -20.33 -18.11 -3.23
N GLY A 209 -21.51 -18.06 -3.84
CA GLY A 209 -22.33 -19.24 -4.09
C GLY A 209 -22.75 -19.94 -2.81
N VAL A 210 -23.05 -19.18 -1.75
CA VAL A 210 -23.41 -19.71 -0.42
C VAL A 210 -24.63 -20.61 -0.52
N ASN A 211 -25.66 -20.17 -1.25
CA ASN A 211 -26.88 -20.95 -1.47
C ASN A 211 -26.72 -22.13 -2.43
N THR A 212 -25.61 -22.17 -3.18
CA THR A 212 -25.27 -23.27 -4.11
C THR A 212 -24.24 -24.24 -3.53
N GLY A 213 -23.79 -24.03 -2.29
CA GLY A 213 -22.87 -24.92 -1.59
C GLY A 213 -21.40 -24.76 -1.97
N GLY A 214 -20.98 -23.63 -2.53
CA GLY A 214 -19.56 -23.39 -2.86
C GLY A 214 -18.74 -23.05 -1.62
N TYR A 215 -19.12 -21.95 -0.97
CA TYR A 215 -18.53 -21.47 0.27
C TYR A 215 -19.60 -21.39 1.37
N ARG A 216 -19.16 -21.42 2.63
CA ARG A 216 -19.97 -20.99 3.77
C ARG A 216 -19.38 -19.71 4.37
N PRO A 217 -20.23 -18.83 4.94
CA PRO A 217 -19.75 -17.77 5.81
C PRO A 217 -19.09 -18.36 7.06
N THR A 218 -18.10 -17.66 7.60
CA THR A 218 -17.46 -17.96 8.88
C THR A 218 -16.98 -16.65 9.52
N VAL A 219 -16.85 -16.63 10.84
CA VAL A 219 -16.31 -15.49 11.59
C VAL A 219 -14.88 -15.81 11.99
N VAL A 220 -13.96 -14.92 11.65
CA VAL A 220 -12.52 -15.04 11.92
C VAL A 220 -11.99 -13.84 12.69
N ASP A 221 -10.91 -14.04 13.43
CA ASP A 221 -10.21 -12.97 14.12
C ASP A 221 -9.05 -12.44 13.27
N LEU A 222 -8.91 -11.11 13.20
CA LEU A 222 -7.90 -10.44 12.41
C LEU A 222 -7.12 -9.42 13.24
N ILE A 223 -5.84 -9.27 12.90
CA ILE A 223 -5.01 -8.14 13.34
C ILE A 223 -4.98 -7.11 12.22
N LEU A 224 -5.44 -5.89 12.50
CA LEU A 224 -5.40 -4.77 11.56
C LEU A 224 -4.03 -4.09 11.53
N ASN A 225 -3.84 -3.15 10.60
CA ASN A 225 -2.61 -2.36 10.45
C ASN A 225 -2.14 -1.61 11.70
N ASP A 226 -3.06 -1.28 12.60
CA ASP A 226 -2.80 -0.56 13.85
C ASP A 226 -2.71 -1.51 15.07
N ASP A 227 -2.49 -2.80 14.82
CA ASP A 227 -2.45 -3.90 15.80
C ASP A 227 -3.80 -4.13 16.52
N THR A 228 -4.90 -3.56 16.01
CA THR A 228 -6.24 -3.81 16.58
C THR A 228 -6.73 -5.21 16.23
N LEU A 229 -7.16 -5.96 17.24
CA LEU A 229 -7.87 -7.23 17.07
C LEU A 229 -9.35 -6.97 16.75
N VAL A 230 -9.83 -7.49 15.62
CA VAL A 230 -11.24 -7.39 15.21
C VAL A 230 -11.79 -8.74 14.76
N GLN A 231 -13.09 -8.94 14.95
CA GLN A 231 -13.80 -10.06 14.32
C GLN A 231 -14.30 -9.61 12.94
N ALA A 232 -14.15 -10.46 11.92
CA ALA A 232 -14.62 -10.21 10.57
C ALA A 232 -15.36 -11.42 10.00
N LEU A 233 -16.38 -11.14 9.21
CA LEU A 233 -16.98 -12.14 8.34
C LEU A 233 -15.99 -12.47 7.22
N SER A 234 -15.82 -13.75 6.94
CA SER A 234 -15.15 -14.23 5.73
C SER A 234 -15.91 -15.43 5.17
N PHE A 235 -15.38 -16.02 4.11
CA PHE A 235 -15.95 -17.20 3.49
C PHE A 235 -14.91 -18.31 3.47
N THR A 236 -15.34 -19.55 3.64
CA THR A 236 -14.45 -20.70 3.53
C THR A 236 -15.14 -21.82 2.76
N VAL A 237 -14.37 -22.60 2.03
CA VAL A 237 -14.90 -23.64 1.13
C VAL A 237 -15.53 -24.78 1.95
N LEU A 238 -16.70 -25.24 1.52
CA LEU A 238 -17.45 -26.32 2.16
C LEU A 238 -16.84 -27.70 1.89
N ASP A 239 -16.65 -28.03 0.60
CA ASP A 239 -16.03 -29.28 0.14
C ASP A 239 -14.61 -28.98 -0.34
N LYS A 240 -13.67 -29.00 0.62
CA LYS A 240 -12.27 -28.67 0.37
C LYS A 240 -11.57 -29.80 -0.35
N LYS A 241 -10.96 -29.48 -1.49
CA LYS A 241 -10.12 -30.39 -2.26
C LYS A 241 -8.65 -29.96 -2.17
N ASP A 242 -7.75 -30.81 -2.65
CA ASP A 242 -6.35 -30.45 -2.81
C ASP A 242 -6.21 -29.19 -3.69
N ASP A 243 -5.19 -28.38 -3.44
CA ASP A 243 -4.97 -27.14 -4.18
C ASP A 243 -4.92 -27.40 -5.68
N LEU A 244 -5.76 -26.70 -6.43
CA LEU A 244 -5.76 -26.69 -7.90
C LEU A 244 -5.27 -25.34 -8.39
N THR A 245 -4.42 -25.35 -9.41
CA THR A 245 -3.92 -24.13 -10.04
C THR A 245 -5.09 -23.21 -10.47
N PRO A 246 -5.11 -21.94 -10.06
CA PRO A 246 -6.14 -21.00 -10.50
C PRO A 246 -5.93 -20.57 -11.96
N PRO A 247 -6.99 -20.14 -12.66
CA PRO A 247 -6.84 -19.56 -13.99
C PRO A 247 -6.21 -18.16 -13.94
N LEU A 248 -5.56 -17.75 -15.03
CA LEU A 248 -4.84 -16.47 -15.10
C LEU A 248 -5.70 -15.25 -14.73
N HIS A 249 -6.94 -15.18 -15.21
CA HIS A 249 -7.81 -14.03 -14.91
C HIS A 249 -8.03 -13.90 -13.39
N TYR A 250 -8.26 -15.01 -12.70
CA TYR A 250 -8.47 -15.05 -11.25
C TYR A 250 -7.18 -14.77 -10.47
N ALA A 251 -6.06 -15.40 -10.86
CA ALA A 251 -4.76 -15.13 -10.26
C ALA A 251 -4.36 -13.64 -10.42
N SER A 252 -4.70 -13.04 -11.56
CA SER A 252 -4.45 -11.62 -11.82
C SER A 252 -5.33 -10.70 -10.97
N GLU A 253 -6.57 -11.09 -10.63
CA GLU A 253 -7.42 -10.36 -9.67
C GLU A 253 -6.79 -10.36 -8.28
N ILE A 254 -6.42 -11.54 -7.76
CA ILE A 254 -5.74 -11.69 -6.47
C ILE A 254 -4.49 -10.82 -6.45
N HIS A 255 -3.64 -10.93 -7.47
CA HIS A 255 -2.42 -10.15 -7.55
C HIS A 255 -2.70 -8.64 -7.63
N ARG A 256 -3.66 -8.18 -8.44
CA ARG A 256 -3.99 -6.76 -8.59
C ARG A 256 -4.51 -6.15 -7.30
N GLY A 257 -5.46 -6.82 -6.64
CA GLY A 257 -6.04 -6.39 -5.38
C GLY A 257 -4.99 -6.39 -4.28
N GLY A 258 -4.28 -7.51 -4.14
CA GLY A 258 -3.26 -7.67 -3.11
C GLY A 258 -2.10 -6.68 -3.22
N SER A 259 -1.61 -6.41 -4.43
CA SER A 259 -0.47 -5.49 -4.67
C SER A 259 -0.68 -4.06 -4.16
N LYS A 260 -1.93 -3.66 -3.87
CA LYS A 260 -2.26 -2.30 -3.41
C LYS A 260 -2.20 -2.17 -1.89
N TYR A 261 -2.41 -3.27 -1.16
CA TYR A 261 -2.75 -3.24 0.26
C TYR A 261 -1.89 -4.18 1.12
N LEU A 262 -1.48 -5.33 0.57
CA LEU A 262 -0.78 -6.36 1.32
C LEU A 262 0.73 -6.08 1.35
N SER A 263 1.41 -6.72 2.30
CA SER A 263 2.85 -6.55 2.49
C SER A 263 3.65 -7.04 1.26
N PRO A 264 4.80 -6.40 0.95
CA PRO A 264 5.67 -6.87 -0.13
C PRO A 264 6.14 -8.32 0.05
N HIS A 265 6.34 -8.74 1.30
CA HIS A 265 6.76 -10.11 1.62
C HIS A 265 5.66 -11.12 1.26
N TYR A 266 4.42 -10.86 1.69
CA TYR A 266 3.28 -11.72 1.38
C TYR A 266 3.00 -11.79 -0.13
N MET A 267 3.08 -10.65 -0.82
CA MET A 267 2.92 -10.58 -2.27
C MET A 267 3.99 -11.37 -3.02
N THR A 268 5.24 -11.31 -2.57
CA THR A 268 6.32 -12.15 -3.10
C THR A 268 5.99 -13.64 -2.94
N GLY A 269 5.43 -14.02 -1.78
CA GLY A 269 4.95 -15.38 -1.54
C GLY A 269 3.85 -15.82 -2.52
N ILE A 270 2.85 -14.97 -2.76
CA ILE A 270 1.80 -15.23 -3.76
C ILE A 270 2.39 -15.40 -5.16
N GLU A 271 3.30 -14.51 -5.57
CA GLU A 271 3.96 -14.59 -6.87
C GLU A 271 4.76 -15.88 -7.04
N GLN A 272 5.57 -16.26 -6.04
CA GLN A 272 6.32 -17.52 -6.07
C GLN A 272 5.38 -18.72 -6.17
N ARG A 273 4.28 -18.70 -5.43
CA ARG A 273 3.28 -19.77 -5.49
C ARG A 273 2.66 -19.90 -6.87
N PHE A 274 2.29 -18.80 -7.52
CA PHE A 274 1.73 -18.83 -8.88
C PHE A 274 2.75 -19.11 -9.98
N LEU A 275 4.05 -18.92 -9.72
CA LEU A 275 5.11 -19.25 -10.67
C LEU A 275 5.58 -20.70 -10.54
N ASN A 276 5.66 -21.22 -9.32
CA ASN A 276 6.35 -22.48 -9.03
C ASN A 276 5.43 -23.56 -8.46
N ASP A 277 4.70 -23.28 -7.39
CA ASP A 277 3.95 -24.31 -6.64
C ASP A 277 2.63 -24.67 -7.31
N LEU A 278 1.92 -23.65 -7.80
CA LEU A 278 0.67 -23.72 -8.56
C LEU A 278 0.88 -22.93 -9.86
N PRO A 279 1.64 -23.47 -10.84
CA PRO A 279 2.12 -22.72 -11.99
C PRO A 279 0.96 -22.25 -12.89
N VAL A 280 0.57 -20.99 -12.74
CA VAL A 280 -0.50 -20.37 -13.50
C VAL A 280 0.00 -20.06 -14.91
N ARG A 281 -0.70 -20.58 -15.92
CA ARG A 281 -0.36 -20.36 -17.33
C ARG A 281 -0.32 -18.87 -17.67
N ASP A 282 0.73 -18.45 -18.37
CA ASP A 282 1.00 -17.08 -18.80
C ASP A 282 1.12 -16.05 -17.64
N PHE A 283 1.27 -16.52 -16.40
CA PHE A 283 1.42 -15.64 -15.24
C PHE A 283 2.76 -14.91 -15.22
N TYR A 284 3.85 -15.58 -15.63
CA TYR A 284 5.13 -14.90 -15.86
C TYR A 284 4.99 -13.78 -16.90
N ASP A 285 4.29 -14.01 -18.00
CA ASP A 285 4.03 -12.98 -19.01
C ASP A 285 3.13 -11.86 -18.47
N TYR A 286 2.17 -12.16 -17.59
CA TYR A 286 1.38 -11.16 -16.88
C TYR A 286 2.26 -10.29 -15.98
N LEU A 287 3.12 -10.90 -15.15
CA LEU A 287 4.09 -10.18 -14.31
C LEU A 287 5.04 -9.37 -15.18
N GLN A 288 5.54 -9.94 -16.28
CA GLN A 288 6.38 -9.24 -17.24
C GLN A 288 5.63 -8.13 -17.95
N LYS A 289 4.35 -8.24 -18.28
CA LYS A 289 3.56 -7.15 -18.90
C LYS A 289 3.29 -6.04 -17.91
N ARG A 290 3.03 -6.38 -16.64
CA ARG A 290 2.82 -5.42 -15.55
C ARG A 290 4.13 -4.73 -15.16
N SER A 291 5.22 -5.50 -15.12
CA SER A 291 6.59 -5.02 -15.01
C SER A 291 7.03 -4.27 -16.26
N ARG A 292 6.59 -4.63 -17.48
CA ARG A 292 6.90 -3.93 -18.76
C ARG A 292 6.13 -2.64 -18.93
N LYS A 293 4.90 -2.55 -18.43
CA LYS A 293 4.22 -1.28 -18.18
C LYS A 293 4.99 -0.40 -17.19
N LYS A 294 5.95 -0.97 -16.45
CA LYS A 294 6.92 -0.30 -15.56
C LYS A 294 8.39 -0.46 -16.00
N MET A 295 8.74 -1.11 -17.13
CA MET A 295 10.15 -1.38 -17.47
C MET A 295 10.66 -0.24 -18.28
N ILE A 296 10.97 0.79 -17.53
CA ILE A 296 11.85 1.84 -17.93
C ILE A 296 13.24 1.25 -18.05
N GLN A 297 13.82 1.35 -19.24
CA GLN A 297 15.23 1.06 -19.40
C GLN A 297 16.03 2.25 -18.85
N THR A 298 16.65 2.05 -17.69
CA THR A 298 17.60 3.02 -17.13
C THR A 298 18.93 2.94 -17.89
N MET A 299 19.26 3.97 -18.64
CA MET A 299 20.51 4.04 -19.39
C MET A 299 21.32 5.27 -18.98
N TRP A 300 22.48 5.01 -18.37
CA TRP A 300 23.49 6.03 -18.10
C TRP A 300 24.13 6.50 -19.40
N SER A 301 24.02 7.79 -19.67
CA SER A 301 24.49 8.44 -20.88
C SER A 301 25.28 9.69 -20.55
N LYS A 302 25.89 10.28 -21.59
CA LYS A 302 26.78 11.43 -21.46
C LYS A 302 26.45 12.47 -22.52
N PHE A 303 26.63 13.74 -22.17
CA PHE A 303 26.61 14.85 -23.11
C PHE A 303 27.82 15.76 -22.87
N THR A 304 28.16 16.58 -23.85
CA THR A 304 29.27 17.53 -23.76
C THR A 304 28.73 18.92 -23.53
N ALA A 305 29.13 19.54 -22.41
CA ALA A 305 28.80 20.94 -22.13
C ALA A 305 29.72 21.90 -22.91
N ARG A 306 29.36 23.18 -22.97
CA ARG A 306 30.10 24.22 -23.72
C ARG A 306 31.54 24.43 -23.28
N ASP A 307 31.89 24.02 -22.08
CA ASP A 307 33.27 24.03 -21.56
C ASP A 307 34.09 22.78 -21.95
N PHE A 308 33.55 21.97 -22.89
CA PHE A 308 34.10 20.70 -23.37
C PHE A 308 34.18 19.59 -22.31
N SER A 309 33.66 19.82 -21.11
CA SER A 309 33.53 18.76 -20.12
C SER A 309 32.39 17.81 -20.48
N THR A 310 32.50 16.57 -20.02
CA THR A 310 31.49 15.54 -20.26
C THR A 310 30.62 15.38 -19.02
N GLN A 311 29.35 15.76 -19.10
CA GLN A 311 28.39 15.58 -18.01
C GLN A 311 27.58 14.30 -18.21
N GLN A 312 27.02 13.77 -17.11
CA GLN A 312 26.23 12.53 -17.13
C GLN A 312 24.74 12.83 -17.01
N TYR A 313 23.93 11.97 -17.60
CA TYR A 313 22.48 11.96 -17.40
C TYR A 313 21.97 10.53 -17.42
N VAL A 314 20.85 10.32 -16.76
CA VAL A 314 20.10 9.07 -16.81
C VAL A 314 18.95 9.26 -17.79
N ASN A 315 18.82 8.31 -18.71
CA ASN A 315 17.68 8.22 -19.60
C ASN A 315 16.77 7.09 -19.13
N PHE A 316 15.48 7.40 -19.04
CA PHE A 316 14.41 6.51 -18.68
C PHE A 316 13.47 6.38 -19.88
N THR A 317 13.77 5.42 -20.78
CA THR A 317 13.02 5.28 -22.04
C THR A 317 11.92 4.23 -21.97
N HIS A 318 10.80 4.52 -22.62
CA HIS A 318 9.83 3.51 -23.02
C HIS A 318 10.29 2.79 -24.31
N ARG A 319 9.79 1.58 -24.58
CA ARG A 319 10.17 0.81 -25.78
C ARG A 319 9.49 1.28 -27.08
N SER A 320 8.55 2.22 -27.00
CA SER A 320 7.87 2.87 -28.13
C SER A 320 8.46 4.26 -28.39
N SER A 321 8.28 4.80 -29.60
CA SER A 321 8.65 6.19 -29.90
C SER A 321 7.79 7.15 -29.07
N ALA A 322 8.44 7.98 -28.26
CA ALA A 322 7.82 9.05 -27.51
C ALA A 322 7.85 10.36 -28.29
N ASP A 323 6.80 11.17 -28.17
CA ASP A 323 6.69 12.46 -28.86
C ASP A 323 7.17 13.62 -27.97
N GLU A 324 7.29 13.36 -26.66
CA GLU A 324 7.69 14.33 -25.64
C GLU A 324 9.00 13.92 -24.95
N ALA A 325 9.82 14.91 -24.59
CA ALA A 325 10.89 14.74 -23.61
C ALA A 325 10.58 15.50 -22.32
N ILE A 326 10.58 14.77 -21.20
CA ILE A 326 10.47 15.31 -19.85
C ILE A 326 11.88 15.36 -19.25
N ILE A 327 12.36 16.55 -18.89
CA ILE A 327 13.66 16.73 -18.25
C ILE A 327 13.44 17.10 -16.78
N ILE A 328 13.89 16.24 -15.87
CA ILE A 328 13.74 16.47 -14.42
C ILE A 328 15.04 17.02 -13.83
N VAL A 329 14.95 18.18 -13.18
CA VAL A 329 16.07 18.80 -12.45
C VAL A 329 15.94 18.46 -10.98
N HIS A 330 16.91 17.72 -10.44
CA HIS A 330 16.87 17.18 -9.08
C HIS A 330 17.20 18.22 -7.98
N GLY A 331 16.82 17.85 -6.75
CA GLY A 331 17.02 18.60 -5.52
C GLY A 331 18.46 18.64 -5.03
N ILE A 332 18.65 18.92 -3.74
CA ILE A 332 20.01 18.95 -3.16
C ILE A 332 20.69 17.59 -3.22
N THR A 333 19.94 16.49 -3.25
CA THR A 333 20.40 15.16 -3.64
C THR A 333 19.79 14.78 -4.99
N ALA A 334 20.19 13.65 -5.59
CA ALA A 334 19.68 13.25 -6.91
C ALA A 334 18.46 12.34 -6.81
N GLU A 335 18.28 11.67 -5.67
CA GLU A 335 17.18 10.77 -5.35
C GLU A 335 16.86 9.78 -6.48
N LEU A 336 17.89 9.13 -7.05
CA LEU A 336 17.78 8.34 -8.29
C LEU A 336 16.61 7.33 -8.32
N ASP A 337 16.30 6.72 -7.17
CA ASP A 337 15.23 5.73 -7.08
C ASP A 337 13.84 6.40 -7.16
N HIS A 338 13.60 7.51 -6.45
CA HIS A 338 12.36 8.29 -6.62
C HIS A 338 12.20 8.84 -8.04
N GLN A 339 13.30 9.26 -8.68
CA GLN A 339 13.26 9.72 -10.08
C GLN A 339 12.93 8.57 -11.07
N ARG A 340 13.43 7.36 -10.79
CA ARG A 340 13.08 6.17 -11.58
C ARG A 340 11.62 5.78 -11.37
N GLU A 341 11.11 5.91 -10.16
CA GLU A 341 9.71 5.65 -9.83
C GLU A 341 8.78 6.68 -10.47
N PHE A 342 9.14 7.98 -10.46
CA PHE A 342 8.43 9.01 -11.23
C PHE A 342 8.29 8.59 -12.68
N ALA A 343 9.41 8.22 -13.30
CA ALA A 343 9.40 7.85 -14.70
C ALA A 343 8.47 6.62 -14.88
N SER A 344 8.56 5.63 -13.99
CA SER A 344 7.79 4.38 -14.08
C SER A 344 6.28 4.57 -13.88
N SER A 345 5.90 5.63 -13.16
CA SER A 345 4.53 6.03 -12.92
C SER A 345 4.04 7.08 -13.94
N CYS A 346 4.91 7.59 -14.81
CA CYS A 346 4.56 8.56 -15.84
C CYS A 346 3.56 7.97 -16.84
N THR A 347 2.43 8.65 -16.98
CA THR A 347 1.30 8.30 -17.84
C THR A 347 1.39 8.93 -19.23
N ARG A 348 2.27 9.93 -19.40
CA ARG A 348 2.48 10.66 -20.66
C ARG A 348 3.29 9.81 -21.63
N ASN A 349 3.08 9.98 -22.94
CA ASN A 349 3.91 9.36 -23.98
C ASN A 349 5.25 10.11 -24.12
N ALA A 350 6.10 10.02 -23.08
CA ALA A 350 7.32 10.80 -22.96
C ALA A 350 8.54 9.95 -22.62
N ASP A 351 9.71 10.33 -23.13
CA ASP A 351 10.99 9.88 -22.59
C ASP A 351 11.39 10.79 -21.43
N VAL A 352 11.84 10.19 -20.31
CA VAL A 352 12.21 10.96 -19.11
C VAL A 352 13.74 11.02 -18.98
N PHE A 353 14.27 12.22 -18.79
CA PHE A 353 15.69 12.51 -18.70
C PHE A 353 16.04 13.16 -17.36
N LEU A 354 17.07 12.63 -16.69
CA LEU A 354 17.59 13.17 -15.45
C LEU A 354 19.05 13.59 -15.65
N PRO A 355 19.35 14.87 -15.96
CA PRO A 355 20.71 15.39 -15.94
C PRO A 355 21.27 15.34 -14.52
N ILE A 356 22.41 14.68 -14.34
CA ILE A 356 23.12 14.71 -13.06
C ILE A 356 23.94 15.99 -13.02
N LEU A 357 23.57 16.90 -12.13
CA LEU A 357 24.19 18.20 -12.06
C LEU A 357 25.69 18.08 -11.74
N ARG A 358 26.47 19.00 -12.31
CA ARG A 358 27.92 19.06 -12.10
C ARG A 358 28.26 19.15 -10.61
N GLY A 359 29.32 18.47 -10.19
CA GLY A 359 29.70 18.40 -8.78
C GLY A 359 29.13 17.19 -8.04
N TYR A 360 28.19 16.43 -8.61
CA TYR A 360 27.65 15.23 -7.95
C TYR A 360 28.41 13.94 -8.31
N VAL A 361 28.83 13.81 -9.58
CA VAL A 361 29.66 12.68 -10.04
C VAL A 361 31.08 13.13 -10.35
N GLN A 362 31.23 14.17 -11.17
CA GLN A 362 32.51 14.77 -11.53
C GLN A 362 32.74 16.08 -10.79
N ASN A 363 34.01 16.45 -10.54
CA ASN A 363 34.38 17.64 -9.76
C ASN A 363 33.64 17.68 -8.41
N ARG A 364 33.63 16.53 -7.73
CA ARG A 364 32.80 16.19 -6.57
C ARG A 364 32.77 17.31 -5.54
N GLY A 365 31.57 17.84 -5.28
CA GLY A 365 31.31 18.87 -4.30
C GLY A 365 31.46 20.30 -4.80
N ASP A 366 31.80 20.52 -6.08
CA ASP A 366 32.13 21.86 -6.55
C ASP A 366 31.85 22.11 -8.04
N ILE A 367 31.73 23.39 -8.40
CA ILE A 367 31.55 23.87 -9.77
C ILE A 367 32.54 25.00 -10.07
N GLY A 368 32.83 25.31 -11.33
CA GLY A 368 33.80 26.34 -11.72
C GLY A 368 33.39 27.76 -11.33
N TYR A 369 32.11 28.12 -11.41
CA TYR A 369 31.60 29.46 -11.14
C TYR A 369 30.09 29.43 -10.81
N ILE A 370 29.60 30.48 -10.15
CA ILE A 370 28.18 30.66 -9.87
C ILE A 370 27.46 30.95 -11.19
N GLY A 371 26.44 30.16 -11.50
CA GLY A 371 25.71 30.19 -12.77
C GLY A 371 26.06 29.03 -13.71
N GLN A 372 27.04 28.18 -13.38
CA GLN A 372 27.43 27.07 -14.25
C GLN A 372 26.31 26.05 -14.46
N PHE A 373 25.44 25.83 -13.47
CA PHE A 373 24.26 24.97 -13.66
C PHE A 373 23.32 25.49 -14.74
N ASP A 374 23.15 26.80 -14.86
CA ASP A 374 22.31 27.37 -15.91
C ASP A 374 22.88 26.99 -17.28
N ASP A 375 24.19 27.17 -17.46
CA ASP A 375 24.88 26.90 -18.72
C ASP A 375 24.85 25.41 -19.07
N ASP A 376 25.12 24.54 -18.10
CA ASP A 376 25.05 23.08 -18.28
C ASP A 376 23.62 22.61 -18.63
N LEU A 377 22.60 23.17 -17.98
CA LEU A 377 21.19 22.83 -18.25
C LEU A 377 20.72 23.38 -19.59
N PHE A 378 21.10 24.61 -19.97
CA PHE A 378 20.83 25.12 -21.32
C PHE A 378 21.44 24.20 -22.38
N ASP A 379 22.71 23.81 -22.23
CA ASP A 379 23.37 22.91 -23.16
C ASP A 379 22.69 21.53 -23.22
N PHE A 380 22.25 21.01 -22.07
CA PHE A 380 21.52 19.75 -21.99
C PHE A 380 20.17 19.81 -22.70
N ILE A 381 19.38 20.86 -22.47
CA ILE A 381 18.07 21.03 -23.10
C ILE A 381 18.21 21.12 -24.61
N HIS A 382 19.14 21.92 -25.13
CA HIS A 382 19.42 21.98 -26.58
C HIS A 382 19.89 20.62 -27.14
N PHE A 383 20.68 19.87 -26.36
CA PHE A 383 21.09 18.51 -26.73
C PHE A 383 19.91 17.54 -26.82
N ILE A 384 18.89 17.67 -25.96
CA ILE A 384 17.66 16.87 -26.01
C ILE A 384 16.75 17.33 -27.14
N GLU A 385 16.55 18.64 -27.35
CA GLU A 385 15.79 19.20 -28.47
C GLU A 385 16.30 18.70 -29.83
N ALA A 386 17.63 18.60 -29.97
CA ALA A 386 18.27 18.09 -31.19
C ALA A 386 17.93 16.61 -31.50
N LYS A 387 17.32 15.86 -30.56
CA LYS A 387 16.83 14.50 -30.79
C LYS A 387 15.48 14.45 -31.51
N GLY A 388 14.79 15.59 -31.67
CA GLY A 388 13.59 15.71 -32.50
C GLY A 388 12.26 15.47 -31.79
N TYR A 389 12.19 15.65 -30.47
CA TYR A 389 10.92 15.62 -29.72
C TYR A 389 10.02 16.80 -30.11
N GLU A 390 8.71 16.57 -30.13
CA GLU A 390 7.70 17.59 -30.47
C GLU A 390 7.41 18.53 -29.30
N LYS A 391 7.59 18.05 -28.07
CA LYS A 391 7.35 18.79 -26.83
C LYS A 391 8.51 18.60 -25.85
N ILE A 392 8.93 19.69 -25.22
CA ILE A 392 9.87 19.68 -24.09
C ILE A 392 9.16 20.17 -22.83
N THR A 393 9.19 19.35 -21.78
CA THR A 393 8.67 19.69 -20.45
C THR A 393 9.81 19.68 -19.44
N LEU A 394 9.95 20.75 -18.66
CA LEU A 394 10.90 20.79 -17.54
C LEU A 394 10.17 20.58 -16.22
N ILE A 395 10.66 19.63 -15.44
CA ILE A 395 10.16 19.37 -14.09
C ILE A 395 11.26 19.68 -13.08
N GLY A 396 10.95 20.51 -12.10
CA GLY A 396 11.83 20.77 -10.98
C GLY A 396 11.31 20.03 -9.77
N HIS A 397 12.19 19.32 -9.07
CA HIS A 397 11.88 18.78 -7.75
C HIS A 397 12.73 19.47 -6.69
N SER A 398 12.12 19.85 -5.56
CA SER A 398 12.82 20.50 -4.45
C SER A 398 13.66 21.70 -4.92
N MET A 399 14.97 21.75 -4.62
CA MET A 399 15.86 22.84 -5.09
C MET A 399 16.04 22.89 -6.61
N GLY A 400 15.72 21.82 -7.35
CA GLY A 400 15.67 21.85 -8.81
C GLY A 400 14.64 22.84 -9.35
N CYS A 401 13.60 23.15 -8.57
CA CYS A 401 12.67 24.23 -8.87
C CYS A 401 13.36 25.59 -8.95
N ALA A 402 14.31 25.87 -8.05
CA ALA A 402 15.07 27.11 -8.07
C ALA A 402 15.94 27.23 -9.33
N ASN A 403 16.54 26.13 -9.79
CA ASN A 403 17.27 26.09 -11.05
C ASN A 403 16.36 26.43 -12.23
N ILE A 404 15.15 25.88 -12.29
CA ILE A 404 14.19 26.20 -13.36
C ILE A 404 13.83 27.70 -13.33
N LEU A 405 13.61 28.32 -12.17
CA LEU A 405 13.39 29.77 -12.09
C LEU A 405 14.56 30.57 -12.71
N ARG A 406 15.80 30.12 -12.51
CA ARG A 406 16.98 30.75 -13.14
C ARG A 406 16.96 30.61 -14.66
N LEU A 407 16.53 29.46 -15.18
CA LEU A 407 16.38 29.23 -16.62
C LEU A 407 15.27 30.11 -17.21
N ILE A 408 14.08 30.11 -16.61
CA ILE A 408 12.94 30.95 -17.03
C ILE A 408 13.34 32.43 -17.06
N ARG A 409 14.07 32.90 -16.04
CA ARG A 409 14.54 34.29 -15.97
C ARG A 409 15.42 34.70 -17.17
N LYS A 410 16.16 33.76 -17.74
CA LYS A 410 17.05 33.94 -18.90
C LYS A 410 16.32 33.72 -20.22
N ASN A 411 15.48 32.68 -20.30
CA ASN A 411 14.66 32.36 -21.46
C ASN A 411 13.35 31.69 -21.02
N PRO A 412 12.22 32.41 -20.95
CA PRO A 412 10.93 31.86 -20.53
C PRO A 412 10.29 30.92 -21.56
N LEU A 413 10.81 30.88 -22.80
CA LEU A 413 10.35 30.01 -23.87
C LEU A 413 11.30 28.83 -24.12
N LEU A 414 12.13 28.49 -23.14
CA LEU A 414 13.08 27.37 -23.23
C LEU A 414 12.38 26.00 -23.25
N ALA A 415 11.14 25.93 -22.78
CA ALA A 415 10.34 24.72 -22.78
C ALA A 415 8.87 25.06 -23.03
N ASP A 416 8.10 24.05 -23.45
CA ASP A 416 6.67 24.18 -23.69
C ASP A 416 5.88 24.21 -22.38
N GLU A 417 6.38 23.54 -21.35
CA GLU A 417 5.74 23.37 -20.05
C GLU A 417 6.77 23.33 -18.91
N TYR A 418 6.42 23.92 -17.77
CA TYR A 418 7.23 23.95 -16.55
C TYR A 418 6.41 23.47 -15.36
N ILE A 419 6.85 22.38 -14.75
CA ILE A 419 6.18 21.76 -13.61
C ILE A 419 7.10 21.85 -12.40
N PHE A 420 6.58 22.40 -11.30
CA PHE A 420 7.28 22.50 -10.02
C PHE A 420 6.65 21.51 -9.04
N VAL A 421 7.42 20.53 -8.57
CA VAL A 421 6.97 19.50 -7.62
C VAL A 421 7.74 19.68 -6.32
N ALA A 422 7.01 19.84 -5.21
CA ALA A 422 7.56 20.12 -3.88
C ALA A 422 8.62 21.26 -3.90
N PRO A 423 8.24 22.50 -4.29
CA PRO A 423 9.22 23.50 -4.68
C PRO A 423 10.00 24.16 -3.53
N PHE A 424 11.33 23.99 -3.56
CA PHE A 424 12.25 24.79 -2.76
C PHE A 424 12.82 25.95 -3.61
N PHE A 425 12.06 27.04 -3.73
CA PHE A 425 12.43 28.17 -4.60
C PHE A 425 13.58 29.04 -4.09
N HIS A 426 13.67 29.32 -2.78
CA HIS A 426 14.74 30.13 -2.20
C HIS A 426 14.81 29.98 -0.68
N PRO A 427 15.98 29.83 -0.04
CA PRO A 427 16.12 29.57 1.41
C PRO A 427 15.66 30.70 2.35
N ARG A 428 15.11 31.79 1.82
CA ARG A 428 14.62 32.95 2.61
C ARG A 428 13.09 33.06 2.60
N LEU A 429 12.41 32.15 1.92
CA LEU A 429 10.96 32.16 1.87
C LEU A 429 10.40 31.67 3.20
N PRO A 430 9.36 32.34 3.75
CA PRO A 430 8.72 31.94 4.99
C PRO A 430 7.67 30.86 4.71
N VAL A 431 8.07 29.77 4.06
CA VAL A 431 7.18 28.69 3.62
C VAL A 431 7.71 27.30 3.96
N TYR A 432 8.80 27.23 4.73
CA TYR A 432 9.45 25.98 5.14
C TYR A 432 9.26 25.77 6.63
N HIS A 433 9.22 24.51 7.08
CA HIS A 433 9.18 24.20 8.51
C HIS A 433 10.46 24.71 9.22
N GLU A 434 10.33 25.31 10.40
CA GLU A 434 11.46 25.93 11.13
C GLU A 434 12.59 24.93 11.45
N ASP A 435 12.23 23.66 11.65
CA ASP A 435 13.16 22.58 11.99
C ASP A 435 13.74 21.85 10.76
N ALA A 436 13.32 22.21 9.54
CA ALA A 436 13.77 21.55 8.30
C ALA A 436 15.25 21.82 7.93
N THR A 437 15.89 22.76 8.64
CA THR A 437 17.29 23.18 8.41
C THR A 437 18.21 23.02 9.63
N GLU A 438 17.70 22.55 10.79
CA GLU A 438 18.49 22.29 11.99
C GLU A 438 18.47 20.78 12.34
N GLN A 439 19.65 20.20 12.64
CA GLN A 439 19.90 18.75 12.80
C GLN A 439 19.01 18.02 13.86
N PRO A 440 19.02 16.67 13.93
CA PRO A 440 18.47 15.68 13.00
C PRO A 440 17.38 14.86 13.74
N GLU A 441 16.11 15.13 13.49
CA GLU A 441 15.09 14.09 13.65
C GLU A 441 14.86 13.44 12.28
N PRO A 442 14.74 12.11 12.20
CA PRO A 442 14.54 11.40 10.93
C PRO A 442 13.10 11.64 10.47
N ARG A 443 12.84 12.77 9.83
CA ARG A 443 11.55 13.10 9.22
C ARG A 443 11.60 13.09 7.70
N THR A 444 12.80 13.20 7.12
CA THR A 444 13.07 13.04 5.69
C THR A 444 13.78 11.71 5.46
N ASP A 445 13.60 11.11 4.28
CA ASP A 445 14.31 9.88 3.89
C ASP A 445 15.83 10.10 3.65
N VAL A 446 16.32 11.34 3.74
CA VAL A 446 17.70 11.74 3.41
C VAL A 446 18.26 12.72 4.44
N ASP A 447 19.31 12.31 5.18
CA ASP A 447 19.99 13.14 6.20
C ASP A 447 21.06 14.05 5.57
N TYR A 448 20.79 15.36 5.49
CA TYR A 448 21.75 16.38 5.05
C TYR A 448 21.90 17.54 6.04
N THR A 449 23.03 18.25 5.98
CA THR A 449 23.33 19.42 6.83
C THR A 449 23.73 20.61 5.98
N VAL A 450 23.13 21.79 6.23
CA VAL A 450 23.55 23.06 5.63
C VAL A 450 24.08 24.00 6.71
N TYR A 451 25.24 24.62 6.48
CA TYR A 451 25.89 25.53 7.42
C TYR A 451 25.46 26.99 7.14
N ASP A 452 24.23 27.36 7.50
CA ASP A 452 23.63 28.65 7.11
C ASP A 452 24.46 29.88 7.51
N LYS A 453 25.04 29.88 8.71
CA LYS A 453 25.94 30.96 9.18
C LYS A 453 27.14 31.12 8.25
N LYS A 454 27.68 30.00 7.75
CA LYS A 454 28.80 29.98 6.82
C LYS A 454 28.37 30.42 5.43
N VAL A 455 27.21 29.96 4.95
CA VAL A 455 26.62 30.43 3.68
C VAL A 455 26.45 31.95 3.71
N PHE A 456 25.85 32.49 4.77
CA PHE A 456 25.62 33.93 4.93
C PHE A 456 26.92 34.74 4.92
N PHE A 457 27.93 34.29 5.66
CA PHE A 457 29.23 34.95 5.70
C PHE A 457 29.92 34.93 4.33
N LEU A 458 29.94 33.78 3.66
CA LEU A 458 30.53 33.65 2.33
C LEU A 458 29.75 34.45 1.28
N MET A 459 28.43 34.60 1.42
CA MET A 459 27.62 35.46 0.58
C MET A 459 28.02 36.94 0.71
N ILE A 460 28.27 37.43 1.94
CA ILE A 460 28.77 38.80 2.15
C ILE A 460 30.12 38.99 1.45
N LEU A 461 31.07 38.07 1.66
CA LEU A 461 32.38 38.14 1.01
C LEU A 461 32.26 38.11 -0.51
N HIS A 462 31.38 37.26 -1.05
CA HIS A 462 31.10 37.19 -2.47
C HIS A 462 30.60 38.53 -3.03
N LYS A 463 29.62 39.16 -2.37
CA LYS A 463 29.06 40.47 -2.75
C LYS A 463 30.07 41.61 -2.64
N MET A 464 31.08 41.47 -1.80
CA MET A 464 32.22 42.39 -1.69
C MET A 464 33.33 42.11 -2.74
N ASN A 465 33.06 41.29 -3.76
CA ASN A 465 34.02 40.83 -4.77
C ASN A 465 35.20 40.00 -4.23
N ILE A 466 35.05 39.35 -3.06
CA ILE A 466 36.06 38.47 -2.47
C ILE A 466 35.72 37.01 -2.82
N HIS A 467 36.02 36.59 -4.05
CA HIS A 467 35.60 35.29 -4.59
C HIS A 467 36.51 34.11 -4.22
N ARG A 468 37.69 34.35 -3.64
CA ARG A 468 38.68 33.30 -3.30
C ARG A 468 38.17 32.23 -2.33
N PHE A 469 37.05 32.48 -1.66
CA PHE A 469 36.45 31.57 -0.69
C PHE A 469 35.23 30.82 -1.23
N ASN A 470 34.87 31.03 -2.51
CA ASN A 470 33.68 30.44 -3.10
C ASN A 470 33.71 28.90 -3.12
N GLN A 471 34.88 28.26 -3.11
CA GLN A 471 35.00 26.80 -3.09
C GLN A 471 34.83 26.16 -1.70
N HIS A 472 34.64 26.94 -0.62
CA HIS A 472 34.51 26.36 0.72
C HIS A 472 33.21 25.58 0.88
N THR A 473 33.30 24.40 1.49
CA THR A 473 32.15 23.56 1.86
C THR A 473 31.15 24.32 2.74
N VAL A 474 29.88 24.29 2.38
CA VAL A 474 28.76 24.85 3.14
C VAL A 474 27.60 23.89 3.35
N ALA A 475 27.60 22.73 2.72
CA ALA A 475 26.62 21.68 2.99
C ALA A 475 27.25 20.30 2.89
N GLU A 476 26.63 19.33 3.54
CA GLU A 476 27.00 17.92 3.52
C GLU A 476 25.74 17.10 3.25
N ILE A 477 25.78 16.27 2.22
CA ILE A 477 24.67 15.41 1.81
C ILE A 477 25.11 13.95 1.78
N PRO A 478 24.20 12.97 1.79
CA PRO A 478 24.53 11.59 1.49
C PRO A 478 25.11 11.46 0.08
N ASP A 479 26.08 10.57 -0.07
CA ASP A 479 26.76 10.36 -1.35
C ASP A 479 26.10 9.22 -2.14
N GLU A 480 25.15 9.56 -3.00
CA GLU A 480 24.41 8.56 -3.82
C GLU A 480 25.27 7.87 -4.90
N PHE A 481 26.37 8.49 -5.30
CA PHE A 481 27.16 8.02 -6.45
C PHE A 481 28.43 7.29 -6.04
N HIS A 482 28.87 7.41 -4.79
CA HIS A 482 30.10 6.80 -4.28
C HIS A 482 29.96 6.32 -2.83
N HIS A 483 30.71 5.27 -2.49
CA HIS A 483 30.73 4.65 -1.14
C HIS A 483 31.35 5.52 -0.02
N SER A 484 31.65 6.81 -0.26
CA SER A 484 32.24 7.73 0.73
C SER A 484 31.30 8.09 1.88
N GLY A 485 30.00 7.86 1.73
CA GLY A 485 28.97 8.10 2.74
C GLY A 485 28.49 9.56 2.83
N ARG A 486 29.35 10.56 2.56
CA ARG A 486 29.00 11.99 2.53
C ARG A 486 29.66 12.71 1.36
N LEU A 487 28.92 13.62 0.72
CA LEU A 487 29.41 14.57 -0.28
C LEU A 487 29.34 16.00 0.25
N HIS A 488 30.46 16.71 0.20
CA HIS A 488 30.60 18.07 0.69
C HIS A 488 30.37 19.09 -0.43
N LEU A 489 29.35 19.93 -0.34
CA LEU A 489 28.99 20.90 -1.36
C LEU A 489 29.59 22.29 -1.06
N SER A 490 30.25 22.89 -2.05
CA SER A 490 30.84 24.23 -1.94
C SER A 490 29.80 25.34 -1.93
N PHE A 491 30.20 26.51 -1.43
CA PHE A 491 29.37 27.70 -1.44
C PHE A 491 28.90 28.05 -2.85
N ARG A 492 29.81 28.09 -3.84
CA ARG A 492 29.43 28.41 -5.23
C ARG A 492 28.46 27.40 -5.82
N LEU A 493 28.60 26.11 -5.50
CA LEU A 493 27.68 25.08 -5.95
C LEU A 493 26.28 25.35 -5.41
N LEU A 494 26.15 25.48 -4.07
CA LEU A 494 24.86 25.65 -3.42
C LEU A 494 24.13 26.91 -3.90
N VAL A 495 24.82 28.06 -3.93
CA VAL A 495 24.16 29.33 -4.31
C VAL A 495 23.89 29.44 -5.81
N SER A 496 24.55 28.65 -6.65
CA SER A 496 24.29 28.60 -8.09
C SER A 496 22.91 28.03 -8.43
N ARG A 497 22.16 27.52 -7.45
CA ARG A 497 20.77 27.06 -7.63
C ARG A 497 19.74 28.18 -7.55
N PHE A 498 20.04 29.25 -6.81
CA PHE A 498 19.04 30.24 -6.43
C PHE A 498 19.18 31.54 -7.22
N LEU A 499 18.05 32.18 -7.55
CA LEU A 499 18.06 33.59 -7.93
C LEU A 499 18.37 34.44 -6.70
N GLU A 500 19.13 35.52 -6.85
CA GLU A 500 19.37 36.45 -5.74
C GLU A 500 18.08 37.11 -5.25
N HIS A 501 17.18 37.39 -6.19
CA HIS A 501 15.83 37.89 -5.92
C HIS A 501 14.87 37.26 -6.93
N ILE A 502 13.75 36.72 -6.44
CA ILE A 502 12.68 36.17 -7.27
C ILE A 502 11.74 37.31 -7.69
N PRO A 503 11.72 37.70 -8.99
CA PRO A 503 10.81 38.73 -9.46
C PRO A 503 9.35 38.26 -9.43
N SER A 504 8.42 39.18 -9.14
CA SER A 504 6.98 38.92 -9.23
C SER A 504 6.49 38.73 -10.67
N THR A 505 7.29 39.15 -11.65
CA THR A 505 6.97 39.03 -13.09
C THR A 505 7.61 37.80 -13.74
N ILE A 506 8.13 36.85 -12.96
CA ILE A 506 8.90 35.72 -13.52
C ILE A 506 8.07 34.81 -14.44
N PHE A 507 6.76 34.75 -14.22
CA PHE A 507 5.82 33.96 -15.05
C PHE A 507 5.03 34.81 -16.03
N GLU A 508 5.30 36.11 -16.14
CA GLU A 508 4.56 37.01 -17.02
C GLU A 508 4.68 36.55 -18.49
N GLY A 509 3.53 36.25 -19.10
CA GLY A 509 3.45 35.78 -20.49
C GLY A 509 3.66 34.27 -20.69
N ILE A 510 3.85 33.50 -19.62
CA ILE A 510 3.93 32.04 -19.65
C ILE A 510 3.07 31.38 -18.56
N GLU A 511 2.13 32.11 -17.96
CA GLU A 511 1.32 31.64 -16.82
C GLU A 511 0.60 30.32 -17.12
N ASN A 512 0.14 30.14 -18.35
CA ASN A 512 -0.53 28.92 -18.82
C ASN A 512 0.41 27.72 -19.04
N ARG A 513 1.72 27.90 -18.90
CA ARG A 513 2.74 26.86 -19.00
C ARG A 513 3.25 26.41 -17.63
N ILE A 514 2.78 27.02 -16.55
CA ILE A 514 3.26 26.77 -15.20
C ILE A 514 2.26 25.89 -14.45
N SER A 515 2.77 24.85 -13.78
CA SER A 515 2.00 24.11 -12.78
C SER A 515 2.84 23.87 -11.54
N ILE A 516 2.22 23.95 -10.35
CA ILE A 516 2.91 23.86 -9.06
C ILE A 516 2.15 22.89 -8.17
N TYR A 517 2.86 21.88 -7.66
CA TYR A 517 2.34 20.79 -6.84
C TYR A 517 3.13 20.66 -5.54
N VAL A 518 2.44 20.37 -4.45
CA VAL A 518 3.06 20.10 -3.13
C VAL A 518 2.25 19.02 -2.39
N GLY A 519 2.94 18.19 -1.60
CA GLY A 519 2.31 17.17 -0.78
C GLY A 519 1.64 17.77 0.45
N GLU A 520 0.46 17.26 0.82
CA GLU A 520 -0.25 17.69 2.04
C GLU A 520 0.51 17.31 3.32
N LYS A 521 1.37 16.28 3.25
CA LYS A 521 2.22 15.82 4.35
C LYS A 521 3.70 16.12 4.12
N ASP A 522 4.01 17.10 3.26
CA ASP A 522 5.40 17.52 3.01
C ASP A 522 6.04 18.02 4.31
N GLU A 523 7.13 17.37 4.70
CA GLU A 523 7.86 17.60 5.94
C GLU A 523 8.83 18.79 5.85
N ILE A 524 9.14 19.26 4.64
CA ILE A 524 10.03 20.40 4.38
C ILE A 524 9.22 21.68 4.15
N ILE A 525 8.14 21.58 3.39
CA ILE A 525 7.37 22.70 2.87
C ILE A 525 6.01 22.78 3.56
N GLN A 526 5.72 23.95 4.12
CA GLN A 526 4.40 24.28 4.63
C GLN A 526 3.46 24.59 3.46
N HIS A 527 2.75 23.57 2.96
CA HIS A 527 1.94 23.63 1.74
C HIS A 527 0.93 24.80 1.70
N GLU A 528 0.28 25.15 2.80
CA GLU A 528 -0.62 26.31 2.87
C GLU A 528 0.13 27.64 2.71
N GLN A 529 1.28 27.80 3.38
CA GLN A 529 2.09 29.02 3.27
C GLN A 529 2.70 29.15 1.87
N LEU A 530 3.10 28.03 1.26
CA LEU A 530 3.54 28.02 -0.13
C LEU A 530 2.42 28.51 -1.06
N ARG A 531 1.21 27.97 -0.94
CA ARG A 531 0.04 28.39 -1.75
C ARG A 531 -0.19 29.89 -1.61
N ASP A 532 -0.25 30.38 -0.38
CA ASP A 532 -0.56 31.79 -0.10
C ASP A 532 0.55 32.70 -0.65
N TRP A 533 1.82 32.32 -0.47
CA TRP A 533 2.96 33.06 -1.01
C TRP A 533 2.98 33.08 -2.55
N VAL A 534 2.74 31.94 -3.20
CA VAL A 534 2.68 31.82 -4.67
C VAL A 534 1.53 32.67 -5.23
N LYS A 535 0.36 32.61 -4.58
CA LYS A 535 -0.82 33.38 -4.96
C LYS A 535 -0.59 34.89 -4.80
N GLU A 536 0.02 35.31 -3.70
CA GLU A 536 0.36 36.73 -3.49
C GLU A 536 1.44 37.21 -4.48
N LYS A 537 2.48 36.41 -4.69
CA LYS A 537 3.66 36.82 -5.47
C LYS A 537 3.41 36.82 -6.98
N TRP A 538 2.66 35.84 -7.47
CA TRP A 538 2.50 35.55 -8.90
C TRP A 538 1.05 35.43 -9.35
N GLY A 539 0.07 35.45 -8.45
CA GLY A 539 -1.34 35.23 -8.80
C GLY A 539 -1.63 33.81 -9.30
N HIS A 540 -0.74 32.85 -9.01
CA HIS A 540 -0.85 31.47 -9.47
C HIS A 540 -1.42 30.57 -8.38
N GLU A 541 -2.08 29.48 -8.76
CA GLU A 541 -2.57 28.47 -7.82
C GLU A 541 -1.52 27.37 -7.61
N VAL A 542 -1.58 26.74 -6.43
CA VAL A 542 -0.77 25.58 -6.04
C VAL A 542 -1.73 24.42 -5.78
N GLN A 543 -1.47 23.27 -6.40
CA GLN A 543 -2.28 22.06 -6.24
C GLN A 543 -1.70 21.17 -5.14
N PHE A 544 -2.57 20.65 -4.29
CA PHE A 544 -2.19 19.77 -3.18
C PHE A 544 -2.43 18.31 -3.55
N ILE A 545 -1.40 17.48 -3.38
CA ILE A 545 -1.52 16.04 -3.50
C ILE A 545 -1.71 15.45 -2.10
N LYS A 546 -2.85 14.78 -1.89
CA LYS A 546 -3.24 14.31 -0.56
C LYS A 546 -2.38 13.14 -0.10
N GLY A 547 -2.09 13.10 1.19
CA GLY A 547 -1.48 11.93 1.83
C GLY A 547 -0.05 11.60 1.43
N THR A 548 0.67 12.49 0.75
CA THR A 548 2.06 12.28 0.29
C THR A 548 3.02 13.33 0.85
N ASP A 549 4.30 12.98 0.91
CA ASP A 549 5.40 13.76 1.48
C ASP A 549 6.31 14.40 0.40
N HIS A 550 7.47 14.94 0.79
CA HIS A 550 8.37 15.70 -0.08
C HIS A 550 8.91 14.90 -1.28
N ASN A 551 9.16 13.59 -1.12
CA ASN A 551 9.77 12.75 -2.14
C ASN A 551 8.77 11.78 -2.78
N HIS A 552 7.87 11.18 -1.99
CA HIS A 552 6.88 10.23 -2.48
C HIS A 552 5.85 10.85 -3.43
N ILE A 553 5.70 12.18 -3.40
CA ILE A 553 4.87 12.91 -4.36
C ILE A 553 5.28 12.60 -5.81
N LEU A 554 6.58 12.38 -6.06
CA LEU A 554 7.13 12.12 -7.40
C LEU A 554 6.55 10.87 -8.06
N HIS A 555 6.05 9.91 -7.30
CA HIS A 555 5.47 8.69 -7.85
C HIS A 555 4.04 8.44 -7.34
N HIS A 556 3.40 9.48 -6.79
CA HIS A 556 2.02 9.41 -6.33
C HIS A 556 1.06 9.41 -7.54
N PRO A 557 0.07 8.47 -7.59
CA PRO A 557 -0.86 8.37 -8.72
C PRO A 557 -1.56 9.69 -9.08
N ASP A 558 -2.03 10.43 -8.07
CA ASP A 558 -2.74 11.70 -8.27
C ASP A 558 -1.85 12.79 -8.90
N LEU A 559 -0.53 12.79 -8.64
CA LEU A 559 0.38 13.71 -9.34
C LEU A 559 0.38 13.36 -10.82
N HIS A 560 0.56 12.09 -11.16
CA HIS A 560 0.62 11.63 -12.55
C HIS A 560 -0.70 11.85 -13.28
N GLU A 561 -1.84 11.68 -12.62
CA GLU A 561 -3.14 12.07 -13.17
C GLU A 561 -3.23 13.58 -13.44
N ALA A 562 -2.75 14.41 -12.51
CA ALA A 562 -2.84 15.87 -12.63
C ALA A 562 -1.87 16.48 -13.67
N ILE A 563 -0.76 15.81 -13.98
CA ILE A 563 0.19 16.24 -15.02
C ILE A 563 0.00 15.52 -16.36
N SER A 564 -0.96 14.60 -16.47
CA SER A 564 -1.34 13.94 -17.73
C SER A 564 -2.06 14.90 -18.66
#